data_AF-A0A285D077-F1
#
_entry.id   AF-A0A285D077-F1
#
_cell.length_a   1.000
_cell.length_b   1.000
_cell.length_c   1.000
_cell.angle_alpha   90.00
_cell.angle_beta   90.00
_cell.angle_gamma   90.00
#
_symmetry.space_group_name_H-M   'P 1'
#
loop_
_entity.id
_entity.type
_entity.pdbx_description
1 polymer ?
#
loop_
_entity_poly.entity_id
_entity_poly.type
_entity_poly.pdbx_seq_one_letter_code
_entity_poly.pdbx_strand_id
1 'polypeptide(L)'
;MSANWFDHAIATVAPRMAARRVLARQAFETLTRGYDGASKGRRTDGWRAPGSSADTEIGVAGALLRDRMRDLVRNNPHAAKAVAVLVNNITRMQKEASMPESTTTVAGDVPASTETRQPPVAAPANSEPAAARMPDAPATPDSEAIATRAREAERDRVSTIYDLTGRLNLERSFADDLVKRGVSVDESRRLILDQIAAKSDETRTFPHVSVPLGGRDERITRRDAVANALLHRYSPTLFPLEDAARQYRGMTLLELARESLGNAGVNTRGLSRDEVATRALHSTSDFPEILSAVTNKTLRQAYDAYPRTFALFCRQVLATDFKSMHRVQLGEAPQLLEVGESGEFKRGTLGESKESYRVKTYGRVVAITRQVLINDDLDAFTRIPAMYGNSIAQLESDVVWGIITANPAMADGNALFHTTHKNLAATGAALDVASVGAARAAMALQTGLDKKTVLNIRPAFLIVPAALELKAEQLVAQNLVPADSAKVVPQSIRTLSPISEPRLDAASATSWYLAASPNQIDTIEYAYLEGQQGAYIERRASVRDPGRRCPCTSGRGRSLPAQSGRKSCPCDPRRAAGRSAHR
;
A
#
# COMPACT_ATOMS: atom_id res chain seq x y z
N MET A 1 -39.09 -20.91 -12.09
CA MET A 1 -39.71 -19.69 -12.68
C MET A 1 -41.24 -19.76 -12.63
N SER A 2 -41.90 -18.61 -12.53
CA SER A 2 -43.34 -18.43 -12.79
C SER A 2 -43.65 -18.60 -14.29
N ALA A 3 -44.88 -18.97 -14.62
CA ALA A 3 -45.30 -19.17 -16.01
C ALA A 3 -45.23 -17.84 -16.79
N ASN A 4 -44.64 -17.88 -17.99
CA ASN A 4 -44.57 -16.69 -18.85
C ASN A 4 -45.91 -16.49 -19.57
N TRP A 5 -46.15 -15.28 -20.10
CA TRP A 5 -47.35 -14.97 -20.87
C TRP A 5 -47.66 -15.99 -21.98
N PHE A 6 -46.64 -16.54 -22.64
CA PHE A 6 -46.81 -17.57 -23.67
C PHE A 6 -47.27 -18.93 -23.11
N ASP A 7 -46.84 -19.29 -21.90
CA ASP A 7 -47.31 -20.51 -21.21
C ASP A 7 -48.77 -20.32 -20.74
N HIS A 8 -49.15 -19.10 -20.35
CA HIS A 8 -50.54 -18.75 -20.07
C HIS A 8 -51.44 -18.76 -21.32
N ALA A 9 -50.93 -18.29 -22.47
CA ALA A 9 -51.66 -18.33 -23.73
C ALA A 9 -51.86 -19.76 -24.26
N ILE A 10 -50.90 -20.66 -24.02
CA ILE A 10 -51.09 -22.09 -24.35
C ILE A 10 -52.04 -22.75 -23.34
N ALA A 11 -52.02 -22.33 -22.08
CA ALA A 11 -52.86 -22.94 -21.05
C ALA A 11 -54.36 -22.76 -21.30
N THR A 12 -54.78 -21.70 -22.00
CA THR A 12 -56.20 -21.46 -22.33
C THR A 12 -56.76 -22.44 -23.36
N VAL A 13 -55.91 -22.98 -24.23
CA VAL A 13 -56.31 -23.90 -25.31
C VAL A 13 -55.85 -25.34 -25.05
N ALA A 14 -54.70 -25.53 -24.40
CA ALA A 14 -54.08 -26.83 -24.15
C ALA A 14 -53.31 -26.85 -22.79
N PRO A 15 -54.02 -26.93 -21.65
CA PRO A 15 -53.43 -26.81 -20.31
C PRO A 15 -52.37 -27.87 -19.98
N ARG A 16 -52.56 -29.11 -20.47
CA ARG A 16 -51.58 -30.20 -20.25
C ARG A 16 -50.25 -29.95 -20.97
N MET A 17 -50.29 -29.32 -22.14
CA MET A 17 -49.08 -28.98 -22.90
C MET A 17 -48.32 -27.83 -22.26
N ALA A 18 -49.03 -26.80 -21.78
CA ALA A 18 -48.45 -25.70 -21.03
C ALA A 18 -47.75 -26.21 -19.75
N ALA A 19 -48.40 -27.09 -18.98
CA ALA A 19 -47.82 -27.67 -17.76
C ALA A 19 -46.54 -28.50 -18.06
N ARG A 20 -46.58 -29.35 -19.10
CA ARG A 20 -45.39 -30.13 -19.53
C ARG A 20 -44.24 -29.23 -19.94
N ARG A 21 -44.52 -28.12 -20.62
CA ARG A 21 -43.49 -27.16 -21.05
C ARG A 21 -42.89 -26.39 -19.88
N VAL A 22 -43.69 -25.97 -18.91
CA VAL A 22 -43.20 -25.33 -17.68
C VAL A 22 -42.31 -26.29 -16.88
N LEU A 23 -42.72 -27.55 -16.72
CA LEU A 23 -41.92 -28.58 -16.06
C LEU A 23 -40.61 -28.88 -16.81
N ALA A 24 -40.66 -28.99 -18.14
CA ALA A 24 -39.46 -29.18 -18.95
C ALA A 24 -38.48 -28.01 -18.83
N ARG A 25 -38.98 -26.77 -18.73
CA ARG A 25 -38.14 -25.58 -18.50
C ARG A 25 -37.51 -25.57 -17.10
N GLN A 26 -38.27 -25.97 -16.08
CA GLN A 26 -37.73 -26.10 -14.73
C GLN A 26 -36.66 -27.19 -14.65
N ALA A 27 -36.85 -28.31 -15.35
CA ALA A 27 -35.87 -29.39 -15.47
C ALA A 27 -34.58 -28.94 -16.19
N PHE A 28 -34.71 -28.16 -17.28
CA PHE A 28 -33.56 -27.57 -17.97
C PHE A 28 -32.77 -26.62 -17.06
N GLU A 29 -33.46 -25.82 -16.24
CA GLU A 29 -32.81 -24.90 -15.29
C GLU A 29 -32.04 -25.67 -14.20
N THR A 30 -32.63 -26.75 -13.66
CA THR A 30 -31.98 -27.58 -12.64
C THR A 30 -30.75 -28.30 -13.19
N LEU A 31 -30.77 -28.71 -14.46
CA LEU A 31 -29.60 -29.25 -15.17
C LEU A 31 -28.52 -28.20 -15.42
N THR A 32 -28.88 -26.92 -15.57
CA THR A 32 -27.91 -25.81 -15.73
C THR A 32 -27.38 -25.23 -14.42
N ARG A 33 -28.00 -25.54 -13.27
CA ARG A 33 -27.47 -25.18 -11.94
C ARG A 33 -26.39 -26.17 -11.52
N GLY A 34 -25.25 -26.14 -12.20
CA GLY A 34 -24.03 -26.76 -11.68
C GLY A 34 -23.57 -26.02 -10.42
N TYR A 35 -23.16 -26.75 -9.39
CA TYR A 35 -22.48 -26.14 -8.24
C TYR A 35 -21.17 -25.53 -8.74
N ASP A 36 -21.04 -24.20 -8.68
CA ASP A 36 -19.94 -23.47 -9.32
C ASP A 36 -18.56 -23.91 -8.78
N GLY A 37 -18.52 -24.41 -7.52
CA GLY A 37 -17.32 -24.98 -6.89
C GLY A 37 -16.92 -26.38 -7.38
N ALA A 38 -17.79 -27.07 -8.12
CA ALA A 38 -17.50 -28.34 -8.80
C ALA A 38 -17.31 -28.17 -10.32
N SER A 39 -17.45 -26.94 -10.83
CA SER A 39 -17.24 -26.64 -12.24
C SER A 39 -15.76 -26.82 -12.59
N LYS A 40 -15.46 -27.48 -13.71
CA LYS A 40 -14.09 -27.57 -14.23
C LYS A 40 -13.89 -26.42 -15.21
N GLY A 41 -13.24 -25.35 -14.77
CA GLY A 41 -12.97 -24.19 -15.60
C GLY A 41 -11.71 -23.43 -15.17
N ARG A 42 -11.38 -22.34 -15.87
CA ARG A 42 -10.18 -21.54 -15.59
C ARG A 42 -10.12 -21.01 -14.14
N ARG A 43 -11.28 -20.89 -13.47
CA ARG A 43 -11.39 -20.44 -12.07
C ARG A 43 -11.00 -21.50 -11.04
N THR A 44 -11.15 -22.78 -11.38
CA THR A 44 -10.79 -23.92 -10.54
C THR A 44 -9.49 -24.58 -11.01
N ASP A 45 -8.83 -23.99 -12.00
CA ASP A 45 -7.58 -24.50 -12.57
C ASP A 45 -6.45 -24.30 -11.55
N GLY A 46 -5.77 -25.38 -11.19
CA GLY A 46 -4.77 -25.42 -10.11
C GLY A 46 -5.32 -25.80 -8.73
N TRP A 47 -6.62 -26.02 -8.56
CA TRP A 47 -7.16 -26.55 -7.31
C TRP A 47 -6.77 -28.02 -7.16
N ARG A 48 -6.07 -28.36 -6.08
CA ARG A 48 -5.90 -29.75 -5.66
C ARG A 48 -7.14 -30.14 -4.86
N ALA A 49 -8.08 -30.81 -5.51
CA ALA A 49 -9.30 -31.35 -4.91
C ALA A 49 -9.25 -32.90 -4.86
N PRO A 50 -8.37 -33.48 -4.04
CA PRO A 50 -8.34 -34.92 -3.79
C PRO A 50 -9.61 -35.36 -3.05
N GLY A 51 -10.05 -36.60 -3.29
CA GLY A 51 -11.24 -37.18 -2.66
C GLY A 51 -11.00 -37.69 -1.22
N SER A 52 -9.78 -37.57 -0.72
CA SER A 52 -9.36 -37.97 0.62
C SER A 52 -9.70 -36.91 1.67
N SER A 53 -9.94 -37.33 2.91
CA SER A 53 -10.08 -36.38 4.02
C SER A 53 -8.72 -35.79 4.38
N ALA A 54 -8.70 -34.57 4.93
CA ALA A 54 -7.47 -33.91 5.37
C ALA A 54 -6.65 -34.80 6.34
N ASP A 55 -7.33 -35.57 7.20
CA ASP A 55 -6.68 -36.49 8.15
C ASP A 55 -5.99 -37.65 7.44
N THR A 56 -6.56 -38.18 6.35
CA THR A 56 -5.92 -39.25 5.57
C THR A 56 -4.66 -38.77 4.83
N GLU A 57 -4.64 -37.52 4.36
CA GLU A 57 -3.48 -36.96 3.67
C GLU A 57 -2.33 -36.61 4.62
N ILE A 58 -2.67 -36.18 5.83
CA ILE A 58 -1.69 -35.84 6.86
C ILE A 58 -1.28 -37.10 7.64
N GLY A 59 -1.98 -38.24 7.53
CA GLY A 59 -1.77 -39.43 8.36
C GLY A 59 -0.31 -39.90 8.47
N VAL A 60 0.44 -39.90 7.37
CA VAL A 60 1.87 -40.31 7.36
C VAL A 60 2.81 -39.20 7.86
N ALA A 61 2.51 -37.93 7.54
CA ALA A 61 3.38 -36.78 7.84
C ALA A 61 2.99 -36.02 9.13
N GLY A 62 1.87 -36.37 9.76
CA GLY A 62 1.24 -35.60 10.83
C GLY A 62 2.00 -35.66 12.15
N ALA A 63 2.73 -36.74 12.41
CA ALA A 63 3.67 -36.81 13.53
C ALA A 63 4.82 -35.81 13.33
N LEU A 64 5.48 -35.87 12.17
CA LEU A 64 6.58 -34.98 11.81
C LEU A 64 6.15 -33.50 11.81
N LEU A 65 4.97 -33.20 11.27
CA LEU A 65 4.43 -31.85 11.22
C LEU A 65 4.15 -31.32 12.63
N ARG A 66 3.55 -32.12 13.51
CA ARG A 66 3.34 -31.75 14.91
C ARG A 66 4.65 -31.44 15.62
N ASP A 67 5.66 -32.28 15.42
CA ASP A 67 6.95 -32.11 16.11
C ASP A 67 7.68 -30.85 15.60
N ARG A 68 7.64 -30.58 14.29
CA ARG A 68 8.17 -29.32 13.73
C ARG A 68 7.41 -28.09 14.20
N MET A 69 6.08 -28.16 14.35
CA MET A 69 5.30 -27.04 14.87
C MET A 69 5.59 -26.78 16.36
N ARG A 70 5.83 -27.82 17.16
CA ARG A 70 6.27 -27.67 18.56
C ARG A 70 7.66 -27.04 18.64
N ASP A 71 8.58 -27.45 17.78
CA ASP A 71 9.92 -26.86 17.72
C ASP A 71 9.86 -25.39 17.30
N LEU A 72 9.05 -25.05 16.30
CA LEU A 72 8.83 -23.67 15.86
C LEU A 72 8.26 -22.79 16.99
N VAL A 73 7.31 -23.29 17.77
CA VAL A 73 6.73 -22.57 18.91
C VAL A 73 7.74 -22.39 20.05
N ARG A 74 8.66 -23.35 20.26
CA ARG A 74 9.73 -23.22 21.26
C ARG A 74 10.77 -22.18 20.86
N ASN A 75 11.13 -22.14 19.57
CA ASN A 75 12.26 -21.35 19.09
C ASN A 75 11.87 -19.96 18.57
N ASN A 76 10.57 -19.69 18.33
CA ASN A 76 10.10 -18.41 17.82
C ASN A 76 9.04 -17.76 18.74
N PRO A 77 9.35 -16.62 19.38
CA PRO A 77 8.42 -15.93 20.30
C PRO A 77 7.14 -15.43 19.62
N HIS A 78 7.18 -15.14 18.31
CA HIS A 78 5.99 -14.75 17.56
C HIS A 78 5.05 -15.94 17.32
N ALA A 79 5.59 -17.13 17.06
CA ALA A 79 4.81 -18.35 16.92
C ALA A 79 4.15 -18.74 18.26
N ALA A 80 4.88 -18.61 19.37
CA ALA A 80 4.34 -18.80 20.71
C ALA A 80 3.18 -17.83 21.02
N LYS A 81 3.34 -16.55 20.67
CA LYS A 81 2.28 -15.54 20.86
C LYS A 81 1.05 -15.82 20.00
N ALA A 82 1.23 -16.26 18.76
CA ALA A 82 0.11 -16.62 17.88
C ALA A 82 -0.71 -17.80 18.44
N VAL A 83 -0.05 -18.84 18.95
CA VAL A 83 -0.72 -19.97 19.59
C VAL A 83 -1.48 -19.54 20.85
N ALA A 84 -0.87 -18.69 21.69
CA ALA A 84 -1.52 -18.19 22.91
C ALA A 84 -2.80 -17.39 22.61
N VAL A 85 -2.79 -16.53 21.58
CA VAL A 85 -3.98 -15.78 21.15
C VAL A 85 -5.08 -16.72 20.66
N LEU A 86 -4.72 -17.75 19.89
CA LEU A 86 -5.68 -18.71 19.37
C LEU A 86 -6.35 -19.50 20.50
N VAL A 87 -5.57 -19.98 21.47
CA VAL A 87 -6.06 -20.70 22.65
C VAL A 87 -6.97 -19.81 23.50
N ASN A 88 -6.59 -18.55 23.71
CA ASN A 88 -7.40 -17.58 24.46
C ASN A 88 -8.75 -17.32 23.78
N ASN A 89 -8.78 -17.21 22.44
CA ASN A 89 -10.03 -16.99 21.72
C ASN A 89 -10.95 -18.23 21.76
N ILE A 90 -10.39 -19.43 21.62
CA ILE A 90 -11.16 -20.69 21.66
C ILE A 90 -11.74 -20.92 23.06
N THR A 91 -10.93 -20.72 24.11
CA THR A 91 -11.38 -20.87 25.51
C THR A 91 -12.43 -19.82 25.89
N ARG A 92 -12.30 -18.59 25.36
CA ARG A 92 -13.31 -17.54 25.56
C ARG A 92 -14.65 -17.90 24.90
N MET A 93 -14.63 -18.49 23.70
CA MET A 93 -15.83 -19.00 23.04
C MET A 93 -16.48 -20.18 23.78
N GLN A 94 -15.69 -21.07 24.38
CA GLN A 94 -16.24 -22.19 25.18
C GLN A 94 -16.82 -21.73 26.53
N LYS A 95 -16.26 -20.67 27.13
CA LYS A 95 -16.73 -20.11 28.41
C LYS A 95 -18.04 -19.33 28.26
N GLU A 96 -18.30 -18.74 27.09
CA GLU A 96 -19.60 -18.12 26.78
C GLU A 96 -20.70 -19.16 26.52
N ALA A 97 -20.34 -20.40 26.18
CA ALA A 97 -21.28 -21.49 25.91
C ALA A 97 -21.67 -22.33 27.16
N SER A 98 -21.09 -22.09 28.34
CA SER A 98 -21.32 -22.96 29.52
C SER A 98 -21.39 -22.23 30.87
N MET A 99 -22.62 -21.88 31.28
CA MET A 99 -23.05 -21.72 32.69
C MET A 99 -24.49 -22.28 32.85
N PRO A 100 -24.87 -22.85 34.01
CA PRO A 100 -25.50 -24.18 34.02
C PRO A 100 -27.00 -24.20 34.38
N GLU A 101 -27.73 -25.14 33.76
CA GLU A 101 -28.96 -25.73 34.31
C GLU A 101 -28.68 -27.19 34.74
N SER A 102 -29.25 -27.56 35.90
CA SER A 102 -29.03 -28.82 36.60
C SER A 102 -29.98 -29.92 36.12
N THR A 103 -29.49 -31.13 35.77
CA THR A 103 -30.12 -32.45 36.10
C THR A 103 -29.28 -33.66 35.63
N THR A 104 -28.82 -34.47 36.59
CA THR A 104 -28.98 -35.94 36.76
C THR A 104 -28.71 -36.96 35.61
N THR A 105 -27.60 -37.74 35.76
CA THR A 105 -27.36 -39.20 35.46
C THR A 105 -27.57 -39.75 34.02
N VAL A 106 -26.93 -40.80 33.47
CA VAL A 106 -26.31 -42.07 33.92
C VAL A 106 -25.36 -42.62 32.80
N ALA A 107 -24.34 -43.43 33.16
CA ALA A 107 -23.65 -44.51 32.40
C ALA A 107 -22.88 -44.16 31.09
N GLY A 108 -21.75 -44.79 30.74
CA GLY A 108 -20.97 -45.91 31.27
C GLY A 108 -20.00 -46.41 30.19
N ASP A 109 -18.86 -46.95 30.63
CA ASP A 109 -17.83 -47.74 29.92
C ASP A 109 -16.79 -47.08 28.99
N VAL A 110 -15.54 -47.09 29.49
CA VAL A 110 -14.28 -47.15 28.76
C VAL A 110 -13.40 -48.19 29.48
N PRO A 111 -12.81 -49.19 28.79
CA PRO A 111 -11.68 -49.91 29.35
C PRO A 111 -10.35 -49.30 28.86
N ALA A 112 -9.47 -49.17 29.84
CA ALA A 112 -8.12 -48.68 29.76
C ALA A 112 -7.13 -49.74 29.25
N SER A 113 -5.99 -49.27 28.75
CA SER A 113 -4.71 -49.98 28.95
C SER A 113 -3.56 -48.96 28.93
N THR A 114 -2.88 -48.92 30.08
CA THR A 114 -1.84 -48.01 30.52
C THR A 114 -0.49 -48.73 30.42
N GLU A 115 0.54 -48.00 29.97
CA GLU A 115 1.97 -48.12 30.34
C GLU A 115 2.72 -49.45 30.15
N THR A 116 4.04 -49.55 29.97
CA THR A 116 5.19 -48.66 29.70
C THR A 116 6.38 -49.64 29.51
N ARG A 117 7.50 -49.13 28.96
CA ARG A 117 8.88 -49.45 29.39
C ARG A 117 9.80 -50.15 28.37
N GLN A 118 10.50 -49.32 27.61
CA GLN A 118 11.94 -49.44 27.25
C GLN A 118 12.82 -49.75 28.50
N PRO A 119 14.09 -50.23 28.44
CA PRO A 119 15.17 -49.85 27.50
C PRO A 119 16.19 -51.02 27.19
N PRO A 120 17.54 -50.87 27.06
CA PRO A 120 18.28 -50.68 25.80
C PRO A 120 19.48 -51.66 25.52
N VAL A 121 20.00 -51.60 24.28
CA VAL A 121 21.39 -51.81 23.73
C VAL A 121 22.40 -52.79 24.39
N ALA A 122 22.97 -53.73 23.61
CA ALA A 122 24.40 -54.16 23.64
C ALA A 122 24.79 -55.01 22.40
N ALA A 123 26.07 -54.94 21.99
CA ALA A 123 26.69 -55.57 20.80
C ALA A 123 27.56 -56.82 21.17
N PRO A 124 28.31 -57.50 20.26
CA PRO A 124 28.27 -58.97 20.04
C PRO A 124 29.54 -59.76 20.48
N ALA A 125 29.50 -61.10 20.48
CA ALA A 125 30.64 -62.00 20.18
C ALA A 125 30.32 -63.52 20.27
N ASN A 126 30.77 -64.26 19.25
CA ASN A 126 31.26 -65.66 19.17
C ASN A 126 30.60 -66.85 19.89
N SER A 127 30.34 -67.91 19.10
CA SER A 127 30.71 -69.28 19.46
C SER A 127 30.71 -70.23 18.23
N GLU A 128 31.87 -70.78 17.92
CA GLU A 128 32.10 -72.13 17.34
C GLU A 128 32.61 -73.03 18.51
N PRO A 129 32.74 -74.39 18.42
CA PRO A 129 32.75 -75.26 17.23
C PRO A 129 32.03 -76.65 17.32
N ALA A 130 31.80 -77.21 16.12
CA ALA A 130 31.93 -78.60 15.63
C ALA A 130 31.45 -79.85 16.43
N ALA A 131 30.63 -80.71 15.76
CA ALA A 131 30.85 -82.17 15.66
C ALA A 131 30.04 -82.85 14.52
N ALA A 132 30.77 -83.19 13.45
CA ALA A 132 30.68 -84.26 12.45
C ALA A 132 29.45 -85.20 12.29
N ARG A 133 29.02 -85.35 11.03
CA ARG A 133 28.98 -86.64 10.31
C ARG A 133 29.41 -86.44 8.83
N MET A 134 30.45 -87.14 8.42
CA MET A 134 31.00 -87.26 7.05
C MET A 134 30.14 -88.25 6.21
N PRO A 135 30.55 -88.65 4.98
CA PRO A 135 30.56 -87.84 3.75
C PRO A 135 29.86 -88.58 2.58
N ASP A 136 29.40 -87.87 1.57
CA ASP A 136 29.33 -88.41 0.21
C ASP A 136 30.39 -87.68 -0.64
N ALA A 137 31.07 -88.46 -1.48
CA ALA A 137 32.33 -88.10 -2.13
C ALA A 137 32.21 -86.85 -3.03
N PRO A 138 33.26 -85.99 -3.07
CA PRO A 138 33.27 -84.81 -3.91
C PRO A 138 33.46 -85.21 -5.37
N ALA A 139 32.49 -84.88 -6.22
CA ALA A 139 32.78 -84.68 -7.63
C ALA A 139 33.82 -83.54 -7.71
N THR A 140 35.00 -83.84 -8.24
CA THR A 140 36.00 -82.84 -8.61
C THR A 140 35.30 -81.73 -9.39
N PRO A 141 35.37 -80.45 -9.01
CA PRO A 141 34.88 -79.42 -9.89
C PRO A 141 35.83 -79.40 -11.09
N ASP A 142 35.31 -79.70 -12.28
CA ASP A 142 36.06 -79.66 -13.53
C ASP A 142 36.81 -78.33 -13.59
N SER A 143 38.14 -78.38 -13.60
CA SER A 143 39.00 -77.19 -13.68
C SER A 143 38.67 -76.34 -14.91
N GLU A 144 38.15 -76.98 -15.97
CA GLU A 144 37.63 -76.34 -17.17
C GLU A 144 36.27 -75.64 -16.95
N ALA A 145 35.38 -76.16 -16.10
CA ALA A 145 34.09 -75.54 -15.76
C ALA A 145 34.26 -74.32 -14.85
N ILE A 146 35.24 -74.33 -13.95
CA ILE A 146 35.62 -73.14 -13.15
C ILE A 146 36.29 -72.09 -14.04
N ALA A 147 37.18 -72.51 -14.95
CA ALA A 147 37.86 -71.60 -15.86
C ALA A 147 36.90 -70.95 -16.88
N THR A 148 35.87 -71.67 -17.34
CA THR A 148 34.83 -71.11 -18.23
C THR A 148 33.92 -70.13 -17.48
N ARG A 149 33.45 -70.47 -16.27
CA ARG A 149 32.68 -69.53 -15.43
C ARG A 149 33.47 -68.28 -15.06
N ALA A 150 34.78 -68.38 -14.83
CA ALA A 150 35.64 -67.24 -14.57
C ALA A 150 35.81 -66.33 -15.79
N ARG A 151 35.89 -66.90 -17.01
CA ARG A 151 35.94 -66.13 -18.26
C ARG A 151 34.60 -65.46 -18.60
N GLU A 152 33.48 -66.11 -18.31
CA GLU A 152 32.15 -65.54 -18.48
C GLU A 152 31.91 -64.38 -17.50
N ALA A 153 32.23 -64.57 -16.21
CA ALA A 153 32.16 -63.50 -15.22
C ALA A 153 33.05 -62.29 -15.60
N GLU A 154 34.21 -62.52 -16.21
CA GLU A 154 35.09 -61.44 -16.69
C GLU A 154 34.48 -60.67 -17.87
N ARG A 155 33.84 -61.37 -18.82
CA ARG A 155 33.12 -60.74 -19.94
C ARG A 155 31.92 -59.92 -19.45
N ASP A 156 31.18 -60.44 -18.47
CA ASP A 156 30.05 -59.75 -17.86
C ASP A 156 30.51 -58.51 -17.08
N ARG A 157 31.66 -58.59 -16.39
CA ARG A 157 32.28 -57.43 -15.73
C ARG A 157 32.63 -56.33 -16.72
N VAL A 158 33.34 -56.70 -17.79
CA VAL A 158 33.81 -55.73 -18.81
C VAL A 158 32.64 -55.08 -19.54
N SER A 159 31.64 -55.85 -19.96
CA SER A 159 30.44 -55.30 -20.63
C SER A 159 29.66 -54.34 -19.72
N THR A 160 29.49 -54.70 -18.44
CA THR A 160 28.79 -53.83 -17.47
C THR A 160 29.50 -52.49 -17.26
N ILE A 161 30.84 -52.46 -17.24
CA ILE A 161 31.62 -51.22 -17.08
C ILE A 161 31.47 -50.32 -18.31
N TYR A 162 31.54 -50.87 -19.52
CA TYR A 162 31.31 -50.10 -20.76
C TYR A 162 29.87 -49.59 -20.88
N ASP A 163 28.87 -50.39 -20.50
CA ASP A 163 27.46 -49.96 -20.52
C ASP A 163 27.20 -48.82 -19.53
N LEU A 164 27.74 -48.89 -18.31
CA LEU A 164 27.56 -47.85 -17.30
C LEU A 164 28.25 -46.53 -17.70
N THR A 165 29.49 -46.61 -18.21
CA THR A 165 30.22 -45.42 -18.68
C THR A 165 29.59 -44.81 -19.94
N GLY A 166 29.08 -45.65 -20.85
CA GLY A 166 28.36 -45.20 -22.05
C GLY A 166 27.03 -44.50 -21.73
N ARG A 167 26.24 -45.05 -20.80
CA ARG A 167 24.97 -44.42 -20.37
C ARG A 167 25.18 -43.06 -19.69
N LEU A 168 26.30 -42.90 -19.00
CA LEU A 168 26.65 -41.68 -18.27
C LEU A 168 27.51 -40.71 -19.09
N ASN A 169 27.71 -41.01 -20.38
CA ASN A 169 28.44 -40.18 -21.34
C ASN A 169 29.86 -39.82 -20.88
N LEU A 170 30.54 -40.76 -20.20
CA LEU A 170 31.94 -40.63 -19.78
C LEU A 170 32.88 -41.03 -20.93
N GLU A 171 34.12 -40.56 -20.84
CA GLU A 171 35.12 -40.83 -21.88
C GLU A 171 35.50 -42.31 -21.91
N ARG A 172 35.64 -42.88 -23.11
CA ARG A 172 35.92 -44.31 -23.30
C ARG A 172 37.29 -44.73 -22.72
N SER A 173 38.24 -43.80 -22.69
CA SER A 173 39.56 -43.98 -22.07
C SER A 173 39.49 -44.27 -20.56
N PHE A 174 38.47 -43.74 -19.86
CA PHE A 174 38.26 -43.98 -18.44
C PHE A 174 37.73 -45.40 -18.18
N ALA A 175 36.84 -45.90 -19.04
CA ALA A 175 36.39 -47.30 -19.00
C ALA A 175 37.57 -48.27 -19.24
N ASP A 176 38.47 -47.93 -20.18
CA ASP A 176 39.65 -48.73 -20.47
C ASP A 176 40.64 -48.81 -19.29
N ASP A 177 40.79 -47.74 -18.51
CA ASP A 177 41.62 -47.72 -17.28
C ASP A 177 41.04 -48.64 -16.20
N LEU A 178 39.73 -48.56 -15.95
CA LEU A 178 39.05 -49.39 -14.95
C LEU A 178 39.13 -50.89 -15.30
N VAL A 179 39.01 -51.23 -16.58
CA VAL A 179 39.16 -52.60 -17.06
C VAL A 179 40.61 -53.08 -16.92
N LYS A 180 41.61 -52.26 -17.26
CA LYS A 180 43.04 -52.61 -17.11
C LYS A 180 43.46 -52.82 -15.67
N ARG A 181 42.89 -52.05 -14.74
CA ARG A 181 43.18 -52.15 -13.30
C ARG A 181 42.52 -53.35 -12.61
N GLY A 182 41.65 -54.07 -13.32
CA GLY A 182 41.01 -55.28 -12.79
C GLY A 182 40.00 -55.01 -11.67
N VAL A 183 39.44 -53.81 -11.63
CA VAL A 183 38.58 -53.34 -10.53
C VAL A 183 37.24 -54.10 -10.53
N SER A 184 36.73 -54.42 -9.33
CA SER A 184 35.41 -55.04 -9.19
C SER A 184 34.29 -54.12 -9.70
N VAL A 185 33.12 -54.68 -10.04
CA VAL A 185 31.98 -53.89 -10.54
C VAL A 185 31.54 -52.82 -9.53
N ASP A 186 31.53 -53.15 -8.23
CA ASP A 186 31.07 -52.24 -7.19
C ASP A 186 32.03 -51.09 -6.92
N GLU A 187 33.33 -51.35 -6.99
CA GLU A 187 34.35 -50.30 -6.88
C GLU A 187 34.40 -49.43 -8.15
N SER A 188 34.19 -50.03 -9.33
CA SER A 188 34.04 -49.28 -10.59
C SER A 188 32.86 -48.31 -10.54
N ARG A 189 31.72 -48.72 -9.96
CA ARG A 189 30.55 -47.84 -9.77
C ARG A 189 30.86 -46.64 -8.88
N ARG A 190 31.63 -46.82 -7.80
CA ARG A 190 32.05 -45.72 -6.92
C ARG A 190 32.93 -44.72 -7.67
N LEU A 191 33.95 -45.21 -8.38
CA LEU A 191 34.86 -44.36 -9.15
C LEU A 191 34.16 -43.63 -10.31
N ILE A 192 33.18 -44.28 -10.95
CA ILE A 192 32.33 -43.64 -11.97
C ILE A 192 31.49 -42.51 -11.36
N LEU A 193 30.91 -42.70 -10.17
CA LEU A 193 30.13 -41.68 -9.48
C LEU A 193 31.01 -40.50 -9.03
N ASP A 194 32.22 -40.76 -8.53
CA ASP A 194 33.19 -39.72 -8.16
C ASP A 194 33.60 -38.88 -9.37
N GLN A 195 33.85 -39.52 -10.52
CA GLN A 195 34.19 -38.82 -11.77
C GLN A 195 33.03 -37.95 -12.28
N ILE A 196 31.79 -38.38 -12.09
CA ILE A 196 30.60 -37.59 -12.43
C ILE A 196 30.46 -36.40 -11.48
N ALA A 197 30.66 -36.61 -10.18
CA ALA A 197 30.65 -35.51 -9.21
C ALA A 197 31.69 -34.43 -9.58
N ALA A 198 32.92 -34.84 -9.94
CA ALA A 198 33.96 -33.92 -10.40
C ALA A 198 33.57 -33.13 -11.67
N LYS A 199 33.01 -33.81 -12.69
CA LYS A 199 32.51 -33.12 -13.90
C LYS A 199 31.31 -32.21 -13.62
N SER A 200 30.48 -32.54 -12.63
CA SER A 200 29.33 -31.74 -12.21
C SER A 200 29.78 -30.43 -11.54
N ASP A 201 30.84 -30.50 -10.73
CA ASP A 201 31.41 -29.32 -10.07
C ASP A 201 32.10 -28.37 -11.06
N GLU A 202 32.76 -28.90 -12.10
CA GLU A 202 33.31 -28.10 -13.20
C GLU A 202 32.22 -27.46 -14.06
N THR A 203 31.13 -28.19 -14.31
CA THR A 203 29.99 -27.72 -15.12
C THR A 203 28.90 -27.09 -14.23
N ARG A 204 29.29 -26.18 -13.34
CA ARG A 204 28.35 -25.37 -12.55
C ARG A 204 27.49 -24.50 -13.48
N THR A 205 26.40 -25.08 -13.97
CA THR A 205 25.28 -24.33 -14.54
C THR A 205 24.57 -23.70 -13.35
N PHE A 206 24.83 -22.41 -13.11
CA PHE A 206 23.97 -21.63 -12.25
C PHE A 206 22.68 -21.36 -13.04
N PRO A 207 21.52 -21.98 -12.73
CA PRO A 207 20.27 -21.40 -13.16
C PRO A 207 20.20 -20.05 -12.46
N HIS A 208 20.25 -18.98 -13.25
CA HIS A 208 20.17 -17.60 -12.81
C HIS A 208 18.73 -17.34 -12.34
N VAL A 209 18.37 -17.91 -11.20
CA VAL A 209 17.23 -17.50 -10.41
C VAL A 209 17.83 -16.86 -9.15
N SER A 210 18.23 -15.61 -9.29
CA SER A 210 18.60 -14.80 -8.14
C SER A 210 17.31 -14.52 -7.36
N VAL A 211 16.95 -15.42 -6.45
CA VAL A 211 15.96 -15.11 -5.42
C VAL A 211 16.62 -14.06 -4.53
N PRO A 212 16.12 -12.82 -4.46
CA PRO A 212 16.71 -11.80 -3.61
C PRO A 212 16.68 -12.29 -2.17
N LEU A 213 17.85 -12.26 -1.53
CA LEU A 213 18.04 -12.60 -0.12
C LEU A 213 17.17 -11.63 0.72
N GLY A 214 15.97 -12.07 1.12
CA GLY A 214 15.02 -11.20 1.83
C GLY A 214 13.53 -11.53 1.69
N GLY A 215 13.13 -12.54 0.90
CA GLY A 215 11.74 -13.00 0.86
C GLY A 215 10.73 -11.95 0.36
N ARG A 216 11.19 -10.89 -0.31
CA ARG A 216 10.31 -9.96 -1.04
C ARG A 216 9.85 -10.61 -2.33
N ASP A 217 8.56 -10.48 -2.61
CA ASP A 217 7.94 -10.96 -3.86
C ASP A 217 8.66 -10.35 -5.07
N GLU A 218 9.04 -11.20 -6.04
CA GLU A 218 9.76 -10.81 -7.26
C GLU A 218 8.98 -9.76 -8.05
N ARG A 219 7.65 -9.80 -7.97
CA ARG A 219 6.77 -8.83 -8.61
C ARG A 219 6.93 -7.43 -8.04
N ILE A 220 7.09 -7.31 -6.71
CA ILE A 220 7.22 -6.01 -6.02
C ILE A 220 8.59 -5.43 -6.30
N THR A 221 9.67 -6.21 -6.16
CA THR A 221 11.03 -5.76 -6.44
C THR A 221 11.20 -5.30 -7.89
N ARG A 222 10.57 -6.00 -8.84
CA ARG A 222 10.55 -5.59 -10.24
C ARG A 222 9.80 -4.27 -10.46
N ARG A 223 8.63 -4.11 -9.86
CA ARG A 223 7.85 -2.85 -9.97
C ARG A 223 8.64 -1.67 -9.43
N ASP A 224 9.29 -1.85 -8.28
CA ASP A 224 10.12 -0.81 -7.66
C ASP A 224 11.35 -0.49 -8.54
N ALA A 225 11.98 -1.50 -9.13
CA ALA A 225 13.11 -1.32 -10.05
C ALA A 225 12.70 -0.56 -11.33
N VAL A 226 11.56 -0.89 -11.95
CA VAL A 226 11.05 -0.16 -13.12
C VAL A 226 10.66 1.28 -12.72
N ALA A 227 10.01 1.47 -11.57
CA ALA A 227 9.66 2.80 -11.08
C ALA A 227 10.90 3.67 -10.80
N ASN A 228 11.95 3.08 -10.19
CA ASN A 228 13.23 3.76 -9.97
C ASN A 228 13.89 4.16 -11.29
N ALA A 229 13.90 3.28 -12.30
CA ALA A 229 14.45 3.57 -13.62
C ALA A 229 13.72 4.75 -14.30
N LEU A 230 12.38 4.79 -14.22
CA LEU A 230 11.58 5.88 -14.76
C LEU A 230 11.83 7.22 -14.02
N LEU A 231 11.94 7.17 -12.69
CA LEU A 231 12.23 8.36 -11.88
C LEU A 231 13.64 8.90 -12.12
N HIS A 232 14.63 8.02 -12.27
CA HIS A 232 16.00 8.41 -12.62
C HIS A 232 16.06 9.08 -14.00
N ARG A 233 15.26 8.63 -14.97
CA ARG A 233 15.18 9.29 -16.29
C ARG A 233 14.65 10.72 -16.20
N TYR A 234 13.71 10.97 -15.28
CA TYR A 234 13.17 12.30 -15.05
C TYR A 234 14.15 13.22 -14.32
N SER A 235 14.74 12.74 -13.21
CA SER A 235 15.71 13.52 -12.44
C SER A 235 16.83 12.62 -11.93
N PRO A 236 17.97 12.56 -12.65
CA PRO A 236 19.13 11.75 -12.27
C PRO A 236 19.78 12.20 -10.94
N THR A 237 19.64 13.48 -10.57
CA THR A 237 20.25 14.05 -9.37
C THR A 237 19.48 13.70 -8.09
N LEU A 238 18.15 13.59 -8.19
CA LEU A 238 17.27 13.29 -7.06
C LEU A 238 17.10 11.79 -6.83
N PHE A 239 17.14 10.98 -7.89
CA PHE A 239 16.91 9.55 -7.81
C PHE A 239 18.14 8.78 -8.29
N PRO A 240 19.02 8.31 -7.38
CA PRO A 240 20.14 7.45 -7.76
C PRO A 240 19.61 6.13 -8.31
N LEU A 241 20.33 5.58 -9.29
CA LEU A 241 19.93 4.34 -9.93
C LEU A 241 20.32 3.14 -9.06
N GLU A 242 19.32 2.35 -8.73
CA GLU A 242 19.54 1.06 -8.06
C GLU A 242 20.01 -0.01 -9.05
N ASP A 243 20.79 -0.99 -8.57
CA ASP A 243 21.38 -2.03 -9.42
C ASP A 243 20.34 -2.83 -10.20
N ALA A 244 19.22 -3.16 -9.56
CA ALA A 244 18.08 -3.84 -10.19
C ALA A 244 17.39 -2.99 -11.26
N ALA A 245 17.47 -1.66 -11.17
CA ALA A 245 16.83 -0.73 -12.09
C ALA A 245 17.65 -0.49 -13.37
N ARG A 246 18.95 -0.87 -13.40
CA ARG A 246 19.85 -0.64 -14.55
C ARG A 246 19.35 -1.26 -15.84
N GLN A 247 18.75 -2.44 -15.78
CA GLN A 247 18.21 -3.13 -16.96
C GLN A 247 17.03 -2.39 -17.60
N TYR A 248 16.30 -1.59 -16.82
CA TYR A 248 15.08 -0.89 -17.27
C TYR A 248 15.33 0.54 -17.73
N ARG A 249 16.51 1.12 -17.45
CA ARG A 249 16.84 2.51 -17.79
C ARG A 249 16.67 2.82 -19.29
N GLY A 250 17.04 1.88 -20.16
CA GLY A 250 17.06 2.08 -21.62
C GLY A 250 15.73 1.81 -22.32
N MET A 251 14.73 1.26 -21.63
CA MET A 251 13.48 0.82 -22.26
C MET A 251 12.48 1.97 -22.42
N THR A 252 11.77 1.99 -23.54
CA THR A 252 10.61 2.87 -23.76
C THR A 252 9.42 2.43 -22.90
N LEU A 253 8.46 3.31 -22.64
CA LEU A 253 7.21 2.97 -21.94
C LEU A 253 6.44 1.84 -22.64
N LEU A 254 6.51 1.77 -23.97
CA LEU A 254 5.90 0.68 -24.74
C LEU A 254 6.65 -0.65 -24.56
N GLU A 255 7.96 -0.63 -24.44
CA GLU A 255 8.74 -1.85 -24.15
C GLU A 255 8.49 -2.34 -22.73
N LEU A 256 8.45 -1.43 -21.76
CA LEU A 256 8.04 -1.75 -20.38
C LEU A 256 6.62 -2.30 -20.34
N ALA A 257 5.70 -1.75 -21.15
CA ALA A 257 4.36 -2.28 -21.29
C ALA A 257 4.36 -3.69 -21.90
N ARG A 258 5.18 -3.96 -22.94
CA ARG A 258 5.31 -5.32 -23.52
C ARG A 258 5.88 -6.31 -22.53
N GLU A 259 6.90 -5.92 -21.77
CA GLU A 259 7.51 -6.77 -20.75
C GLU A 259 6.51 -7.08 -19.63
N SER A 260 5.76 -6.07 -19.16
CA SER A 260 4.71 -6.27 -18.16
C SER A 260 3.60 -7.21 -18.63
N LEU A 261 3.23 -7.15 -19.92
CA LEU A 261 2.24 -8.03 -20.53
C LEU A 261 2.79 -9.45 -20.74
N GLY A 262 4.06 -9.58 -21.14
CA GLY A 262 4.75 -10.86 -21.25
C GLY A 262 4.83 -11.57 -19.91
N ASN A 263 5.15 -10.83 -18.85
CA ASN A 263 5.15 -11.33 -17.46
C ASN A 263 3.76 -11.74 -16.98
N ALA A 264 2.71 -11.09 -17.47
CA ALA A 264 1.32 -11.48 -17.22
C ALA A 264 0.86 -12.68 -18.09
N GLY A 265 1.75 -13.30 -18.86
CA GLY A 265 1.45 -14.45 -19.73
C GLY A 265 0.73 -14.09 -21.04
N VAL A 266 0.68 -12.81 -21.40
CA VAL A 266 0.09 -12.34 -22.66
C VAL A 266 1.16 -12.34 -23.75
N ASN A 267 0.92 -13.08 -24.83
CA ASN A 267 1.78 -13.02 -26.00
C ASN A 267 1.65 -11.65 -26.67
N THR A 268 2.72 -10.86 -26.67
CA THR A 268 2.79 -9.53 -27.29
C THR A 268 3.33 -9.55 -28.72
N ARG A 269 3.74 -10.73 -29.22
CA ARG A 269 4.26 -10.89 -30.59
C ARG A 269 3.11 -10.70 -31.58
N GLY A 270 3.33 -9.84 -32.57
CA GLY A 270 2.34 -9.51 -33.60
C GLY A 270 1.35 -8.40 -33.21
N LEU A 271 1.36 -7.90 -31.96
CA LEU A 271 0.52 -6.77 -31.57
C LEU A 271 1.10 -5.44 -32.06
N SER A 272 0.21 -4.59 -32.57
CA SER A 272 0.54 -3.20 -32.89
C SER A 272 0.83 -2.38 -31.63
N ARG A 273 1.53 -1.24 -31.76
CA ARG A 273 1.83 -0.33 -30.65
C ARG A 273 0.56 0.13 -29.91
N ASP A 274 -0.54 0.32 -30.64
CA ASP A 274 -1.83 0.75 -30.10
C ASP A 274 -2.55 -0.37 -29.34
N GLU A 275 -2.48 -1.61 -29.84
CA GLU A 275 -3.03 -2.78 -29.14
C GLU A 275 -2.26 -3.10 -27.86
N VAL A 276 -0.92 -2.96 -27.88
CA VAL A 276 -0.08 -3.11 -26.67
C VAL A 276 -0.47 -2.05 -25.64
N ALA A 277 -0.56 -0.78 -26.02
CA ALA A 277 -0.93 0.32 -25.13
C ALA A 277 -2.33 0.12 -24.52
N THR A 278 -3.31 -0.23 -25.35
CA THR A 278 -4.69 -0.46 -24.92
C THR A 278 -4.78 -1.66 -23.96
N ARG A 279 -4.12 -2.77 -24.32
CA ARG A 279 -4.13 -3.98 -23.51
C ARG A 279 -3.38 -3.80 -22.19
N ALA A 280 -2.28 -3.05 -22.16
CA ALA A 280 -1.53 -2.76 -20.94
C ALA A 280 -2.35 -1.93 -19.95
N LEU A 281 -3.15 -0.96 -20.41
CA LEU A 281 -3.96 -0.10 -19.55
C LEU A 281 -5.26 -0.75 -19.04
N HIS A 282 -5.84 -1.70 -19.81
CA HIS A 282 -7.10 -2.35 -19.47
C HIS A 282 -6.96 -3.74 -18.83
N SER A 283 -5.77 -4.32 -18.82
CA SER A 283 -5.49 -5.61 -18.18
C SER A 283 -5.00 -5.41 -16.75
N THR A 284 -5.01 -6.50 -15.97
CA THR A 284 -4.41 -6.60 -14.63
C THR A 284 -2.88 -6.64 -14.69
N SER A 285 -2.27 -5.88 -15.61
CA SER A 285 -0.82 -5.82 -15.75
C SER A 285 -0.19 -4.98 -14.63
N ASP A 286 1.11 -5.16 -14.41
CA ASP A 286 1.88 -4.37 -13.44
C ASP A 286 2.12 -2.94 -13.90
N PHE A 287 1.89 -2.66 -15.19
CA PHE A 287 2.25 -1.40 -15.80
C PHE A 287 1.47 -0.20 -15.26
N PRO A 288 0.12 -0.25 -15.11
CA PRO A 288 -0.62 0.81 -14.42
C PRO A 288 -0.15 1.06 -12.98
N GLU A 289 0.25 -0.01 -12.27
CA GLU A 289 0.77 0.08 -10.89
C GLU A 289 2.11 0.80 -10.82
N ILE A 290 3.04 0.44 -11.71
CA ILE A 290 4.32 1.15 -11.86
C ILE A 290 4.09 2.62 -12.16
N LEU A 291 3.20 2.93 -13.12
CA LEU A 291 2.86 4.32 -13.46
C LEU A 291 2.30 5.08 -12.26
N SER A 292 1.41 4.47 -11.47
CA SER A 292 0.88 5.14 -10.27
C SER A 292 1.93 5.37 -9.20
N ALA A 293 2.88 4.45 -9.03
CA ALA A 293 3.95 4.60 -8.05
C ALA A 293 4.86 5.77 -8.44
N VAL A 294 5.22 5.87 -9.73
CA VAL A 294 5.98 7.00 -10.28
C VAL A 294 5.21 8.31 -10.08
N THR A 295 3.93 8.37 -10.48
CA THR A 295 3.12 9.59 -10.36
C THR A 295 2.91 10.02 -8.91
N ASN A 296 2.72 9.07 -7.99
CA ASN A 296 2.56 9.37 -6.57
C ASN A 296 3.86 9.93 -5.97
N LYS A 297 5.00 9.36 -6.34
CA LYS A 297 6.30 9.81 -5.84
C LYS A 297 6.67 11.20 -6.36
N THR A 298 6.43 11.48 -7.64
CA THR A 298 6.66 12.82 -8.21
C THR A 298 5.69 13.85 -7.63
N LEU A 299 4.42 13.49 -7.45
CA LEU A 299 3.43 14.37 -6.83
C LEU A 299 3.77 14.69 -5.37
N ARG A 300 4.14 13.68 -4.58
CA ARG A 300 4.52 13.88 -3.17
C ARG A 300 5.77 14.75 -3.07
N GLN A 301 6.77 14.48 -3.89
CA GLN A 301 7.99 15.29 -3.93
C GLN A 301 7.68 16.76 -4.23
N ALA A 302 6.83 17.03 -5.22
CA ALA A 302 6.46 18.41 -5.55
C ALA A 302 5.65 19.09 -4.43
N TYR A 303 4.75 18.34 -3.80
CA TYR A 303 3.98 18.80 -2.66
C TYR A 303 4.88 19.16 -1.45
N ASP A 304 5.87 18.33 -1.14
CA ASP A 304 6.80 18.57 -0.02
C ASP A 304 7.82 19.69 -0.33
N ALA A 305 8.18 19.87 -1.60
CA ALA A 305 9.11 20.91 -2.04
C ALA A 305 8.51 22.33 -1.97
N TYR A 306 7.18 22.46 -2.01
CA TYR A 306 6.53 23.77 -1.96
C TYR A 306 6.52 24.31 -0.52
N PRO A 307 7.12 25.49 -0.26
CA PRO A 307 7.17 26.05 1.09
C PRO A 307 5.77 26.47 1.56
N ARG A 308 5.38 26.06 2.76
CA ARG A 308 4.11 26.41 3.41
C ARG A 308 4.38 27.28 4.64
N THR A 309 4.13 28.57 4.51
CA THR A 309 4.38 29.59 5.55
C THR A 309 3.47 29.46 6.76
N PHE A 310 2.23 29.01 6.56
CA PHE A 310 1.22 28.92 7.63
C PHE A 310 1.52 27.86 8.70
N ALA A 311 2.35 26.86 8.38
CA ALA A 311 2.65 25.75 9.28
C ALA A 311 3.40 26.19 10.57
N LEU A 312 4.02 27.37 10.57
CA LEU A 312 4.80 27.88 11.70
C LEU A 312 3.93 28.37 12.86
N PHE A 313 2.78 28.98 12.56
CA PHE A 313 1.90 29.60 13.56
C PHE A 313 0.52 28.93 13.67
N CYS A 314 0.21 27.97 12.81
CA CYS A 314 -1.02 27.18 12.89
C CYS A 314 -0.77 25.84 13.58
N ARG A 315 -1.75 25.36 14.35
CA ARG A 315 -1.72 24.03 14.97
C ARG A 315 -2.34 22.99 14.04
N GLN A 316 -1.62 21.89 13.84
CA GLN A 316 -2.12 20.73 13.11
C GLN A 316 -2.89 19.79 14.03
N VAL A 317 -4.09 19.38 13.63
CA VAL A 317 -4.91 18.37 14.31
C VAL A 317 -5.35 17.28 13.32
N LEU A 318 -5.71 16.11 13.85
CA LEU A 318 -6.25 14.99 13.07
C LEU A 318 -7.75 14.89 13.33
N ALA A 319 -8.54 14.95 12.26
CA ALA A 319 -9.97 14.71 12.28
C ALA A 319 -10.26 13.24 11.98
N THR A 320 -11.05 12.59 12.82
CA THR A 320 -11.45 11.19 12.64
C THR A 320 -12.57 11.03 11.61
N ASP A 321 -13.44 12.03 11.47
CA ASP A 321 -14.57 12.03 10.54
C ASP A 321 -14.80 13.40 9.87
N PHE A 322 -15.78 13.46 8.97
CA PHE A 322 -16.20 14.67 8.25
C PHE A 322 -17.25 15.51 9.01
N LYS A 323 -17.60 15.14 10.25
CA LYS A 323 -18.60 15.89 11.02
C LYS A 323 -18.02 17.21 11.47
N SER A 324 -18.90 18.13 11.88
CA SER A 324 -18.46 19.38 12.50
C SER A 324 -17.77 19.06 13.82
N MET A 325 -16.48 19.38 13.90
CA MET A 325 -15.73 19.35 15.15
C MET A 325 -16.02 20.63 15.92
N HIS A 326 -16.39 20.48 17.18
CA HIS A 326 -16.64 21.59 18.08
C HIS A 326 -15.45 21.74 19.02
N ARG A 327 -14.71 22.83 18.87
CA ARG A 327 -13.64 23.20 19.80
C ARG A 327 -14.25 24.10 20.87
N VAL A 328 -14.37 23.56 22.08
CA VAL A 328 -14.77 24.35 23.24
C VAL A 328 -13.50 24.90 23.88
N GLN A 329 -13.31 26.20 23.82
CA GLN A 329 -12.35 26.88 24.68
C GLN A 329 -13.03 27.10 26.03
N LEU A 330 -12.62 26.35 27.05
CA LEU A 330 -12.99 26.68 28.42
C LEU A 330 -12.23 27.95 28.83
N GLY A 331 -12.95 28.90 29.41
CA GLY A 331 -12.40 30.07 30.04
C GLY A 331 -11.51 29.72 31.24
N GLU A 332 -10.75 30.71 31.69
CA GLU A 332 -9.87 30.57 32.84
C GLU A 332 -10.67 30.40 34.14
N ALA A 333 -9.99 29.92 35.19
CA ALA A 333 -10.61 29.84 36.50
C ALA A 333 -10.94 31.25 37.02
N PRO A 334 -12.12 31.45 37.66
CA PRO A 334 -12.50 32.73 38.20
C PRO A 334 -11.46 33.19 39.24
N GLN A 335 -11.18 34.49 39.29
CA GLN A 335 -10.22 35.05 40.24
C GLN A 335 -10.58 34.67 41.68
N LEU A 336 -9.56 34.24 42.43
CA LEU A 336 -9.70 34.00 43.86
C LEU A 336 -9.96 35.34 44.55
N LEU A 337 -11.13 35.47 45.17
CA LEU A 337 -11.46 36.61 46.01
C LEU A 337 -10.92 36.36 47.41
N GLU A 338 -10.37 37.42 48.02
CA GLU A 338 -9.95 37.37 49.42
C GLU A 338 -11.18 37.09 50.30
N VAL A 339 -11.09 36.03 51.09
CA VAL A 339 -12.15 35.62 52.01
C VAL A 339 -11.75 36.11 53.39
N GLY A 340 -12.51 37.05 53.95
CA GLY A 340 -12.33 37.47 55.34
C GLY A 340 -12.61 36.32 56.30
N GLU A 341 -12.17 36.42 57.56
CA GLU A 341 -12.18 35.34 58.57
C GLU A 341 -13.57 34.74 58.89
N SER A 342 -14.66 35.28 58.32
CA SER A 342 -16.01 34.70 58.36
C SER A 342 -16.77 34.82 57.02
N GLY A 343 -16.06 34.95 55.91
CA GLY A 343 -16.65 35.11 54.58
C GLY A 343 -17.02 33.79 53.91
N GLU A 344 -18.14 33.77 53.19
CA GLU A 344 -18.53 32.62 52.34
C GLU A 344 -17.75 32.62 51.01
N PHE A 345 -17.28 31.45 50.58
CA PHE A 345 -16.66 31.26 49.26
C PHE A 345 -17.69 31.47 48.14
N LYS A 346 -17.53 32.54 47.37
CA LYS A 346 -18.39 32.80 46.19
C LYS A 346 -18.10 31.78 45.09
N ARG A 347 -19.14 31.10 44.61
CA ARG A 347 -19.05 30.22 43.43
C ARG A 347 -18.87 31.06 42.17
N GLY A 348 -17.80 30.81 41.43
CA GLY A 348 -17.61 31.39 40.10
C GLY A 348 -18.15 30.49 38.98
N THR A 349 -18.56 31.09 37.88
CA THR A 349 -18.96 30.42 36.64
C THR A 349 -17.83 30.53 35.63
N LEU A 350 -17.53 29.44 34.92
CA LEU A 350 -16.53 29.45 33.83
C LEU A 350 -17.20 29.90 32.53
N GLY A 351 -16.59 30.86 31.83
CA GLY A 351 -17.00 31.19 30.46
C GLY A 351 -16.68 30.05 29.48
N GLU A 352 -17.52 29.81 28.49
CA GLU A 352 -17.25 28.87 27.39
C GLU A 352 -17.35 29.59 26.04
N SER A 353 -16.37 29.40 25.16
CA SER A 353 -16.46 29.77 23.74
C SER A 353 -16.45 28.51 22.89
N LYS A 354 -17.26 28.48 21.83
CA LYS A 354 -17.42 27.32 20.94
C LYS A 354 -17.19 27.73 19.51
N GLU A 355 -16.18 27.15 18.90
CA GLU A 355 -15.93 27.28 17.46
C GLU A 355 -16.16 25.93 16.78
N SER A 356 -16.78 25.95 15.61
CA SER A 356 -17.06 24.73 14.85
C SER A 356 -16.44 24.79 13.47
N TYR A 357 -15.70 23.76 13.09
CA TYR A 357 -15.14 23.62 11.75
C TYR A 357 -15.35 22.20 11.22
N ARG A 358 -15.24 22.01 9.89
CA ARG A 358 -15.39 20.70 9.24
C ARG A 358 -14.36 20.51 8.13
N VAL A 359 -13.93 19.26 7.94
CA VAL A 359 -13.03 18.89 6.84
C VAL A 359 -13.81 18.85 5.52
N LYS A 360 -13.21 19.35 4.44
CA LYS A 360 -13.76 19.30 3.07
C LYS A 360 -12.79 18.55 2.16
N THR A 361 -13.32 17.74 1.25
CA THR A 361 -12.53 17.03 0.24
C THR A 361 -12.46 17.82 -1.06
N TYR A 362 -11.26 17.98 -1.60
CA TYR A 362 -11.00 18.58 -2.91
C TYR A 362 -10.42 17.50 -3.84
N GLY A 363 -10.88 17.42 -5.09
CA GLY A 363 -10.41 16.42 -6.04
C GLY A 363 -10.66 16.78 -7.50
N ARG A 364 -9.78 16.32 -8.38
CA ARG A 364 -9.89 16.50 -9.84
C ARG A 364 -9.34 15.27 -10.56
N VAL A 365 -10.05 14.83 -11.62
CA VAL A 365 -9.63 13.68 -12.43
C VAL A 365 -8.68 14.14 -13.53
N VAL A 366 -7.55 13.44 -13.67
CA VAL A 366 -6.59 13.62 -14.76
C VAL A 366 -6.60 12.38 -15.62
N ALA A 367 -6.82 12.55 -16.92
CA ALA A 367 -6.78 11.47 -17.89
C ALA A 367 -5.42 11.46 -18.59
N ILE A 368 -4.68 10.36 -18.44
CA ILE A 368 -3.54 10.04 -19.31
C ILE A 368 -4.11 9.46 -20.59
N THR A 369 -3.84 10.11 -21.72
CA THR A 369 -4.33 9.64 -23.02
C THR A 369 -3.38 8.60 -23.62
N ARG A 370 -3.92 7.72 -24.47
CA ARG A 370 -3.12 6.75 -25.24
C ARG A 370 -2.00 7.39 -26.06
N GLN A 371 -2.16 8.65 -26.46
CA GLN A 371 -1.19 9.37 -27.27
C GLN A 371 0.11 9.60 -26.49
N VAL A 372 0.01 9.92 -25.20
CA VAL A 372 1.17 10.08 -24.31
C VAL A 372 1.97 8.78 -24.23
N LEU A 373 1.28 7.63 -24.12
CA LEU A 373 1.91 6.32 -24.08
C LEU A 373 2.55 5.92 -25.42
N ILE A 374 1.88 6.22 -26.55
CA ILE A 374 2.41 5.90 -27.89
C ILE A 374 3.63 6.75 -28.24
N ASN A 375 3.62 8.02 -27.84
CA ASN A 375 4.68 8.99 -28.08
C ASN A 375 5.85 8.84 -27.09
N ASP A 376 5.78 7.89 -26.15
CA ASP A 376 6.79 7.69 -25.10
C ASP A 376 7.09 8.96 -24.29
N ASP A 377 6.07 9.79 -24.06
CA ASP A 377 6.21 11.06 -23.36
C ASP A 377 6.20 10.83 -21.84
N LEU A 378 7.39 10.53 -21.31
CA LEU A 378 7.63 10.37 -19.87
C LEU A 378 7.40 11.68 -19.10
N ASP A 379 7.63 12.84 -19.72
CA ASP A 379 7.51 14.15 -19.07
C ASP A 379 6.06 14.43 -18.69
N ALA A 380 5.09 14.03 -19.52
CA ALA A 380 3.67 14.12 -19.17
C ALA A 380 3.31 13.35 -17.89
N PHE A 381 3.99 12.22 -17.59
CA PHE A 381 3.74 11.42 -16.38
C PHE A 381 4.43 11.97 -15.13
N THR A 382 5.42 12.86 -15.25
CA THR A 382 6.17 13.41 -14.13
C THR A 382 5.78 14.87 -13.88
N ARG A 383 5.70 15.69 -14.93
CA ARG A 383 5.38 17.11 -14.88
C ARG A 383 3.94 17.39 -14.48
N ILE A 384 2.97 16.66 -15.03
CA ILE A 384 1.56 16.89 -14.70
C ILE A 384 1.31 16.62 -13.20
N PRO A 385 1.71 15.47 -12.62
CA PRO A 385 1.56 15.25 -11.18
C PRO A 385 2.36 16.24 -10.34
N ALA A 386 3.55 16.68 -10.77
CA ALA A 386 4.32 17.70 -10.06
C ALA A 386 3.58 19.06 -10.01
N MET A 387 3.00 19.50 -11.13
CA MET A 387 2.17 20.71 -11.15
C MET A 387 0.97 20.58 -10.22
N TYR A 388 0.34 19.41 -10.16
CA TYR A 388 -0.75 19.17 -9.22
C TYR A 388 -0.28 19.15 -7.76
N GLY A 389 0.88 18.55 -7.46
CA GLY A 389 1.48 18.60 -6.13
C GLY A 389 1.66 20.03 -5.62
N ASN A 390 2.20 20.92 -6.46
CA ASN A 390 2.32 22.34 -6.17
C ASN A 390 0.94 23.00 -5.97
N SER A 391 -0.02 22.71 -6.84
CA SER A 391 -1.38 23.29 -6.73
C SER A 391 -2.12 22.85 -5.47
N ILE A 392 -1.86 21.64 -4.97
CA ILE A 392 -2.47 21.12 -3.75
C ILE A 392 -1.88 21.85 -2.53
N ALA A 393 -0.54 22.00 -2.48
CA ALA A 393 0.11 22.79 -1.43
C ALA A 393 -0.34 24.26 -1.45
N GLN A 394 -0.53 24.82 -2.65
CA GLN A 394 -1.10 26.15 -2.82
C GLN A 394 -2.52 26.25 -2.29
N LEU A 395 -3.38 25.28 -2.58
CA LEU A 395 -4.77 25.27 -2.10
C LEU A 395 -4.84 25.20 -0.56
N GLU A 396 -3.99 24.40 0.08
CA GLU A 396 -3.90 24.37 1.55
C GLU A 396 -3.58 25.76 2.12
N SER A 397 -2.55 26.39 1.56
CA SER A 397 -2.19 27.76 1.92
C SER A 397 -3.33 28.75 1.62
N ASP A 398 -4.11 28.54 0.54
CA ASP A 398 -5.19 29.47 0.13
C ASP A 398 -6.37 29.39 1.09
N VAL A 399 -6.66 28.18 1.59
CA VAL A 399 -7.71 27.96 2.59
C VAL A 399 -7.33 28.64 3.91
N VAL A 400 -6.10 28.48 4.39
CA VAL A 400 -5.67 29.05 5.67
C VAL A 400 -5.54 30.58 5.58
N TRP A 401 -4.81 31.09 4.59
CA TRP A 401 -4.68 32.54 4.37
C TRP A 401 -6.01 33.20 3.96
N GLY A 402 -6.92 32.44 3.36
CA GLY A 402 -8.28 32.85 3.09
C GLY A 402 -9.06 33.23 4.35
N ILE A 403 -8.80 32.59 5.49
CA ILE A 403 -9.45 32.95 6.77
C ILE A 403 -8.99 34.35 7.22
N ILE A 404 -7.69 34.62 7.16
CA ILE A 404 -7.11 35.90 7.59
C ILE A 404 -7.56 37.04 6.67
N THR A 405 -7.57 36.80 5.35
CA THR A 405 -7.91 37.81 4.35
C THR A 405 -9.42 38.04 4.20
N ALA A 406 -10.25 37.01 4.30
CA ALA A 406 -11.70 37.15 4.20
C ALA A 406 -12.34 37.71 5.48
N ASN A 407 -11.64 37.63 6.62
CA ASN A 407 -12.09 38.10 7.93
C ASN A 407 -13.53 37.64 8.28
N PRO A 408 -13.79 36.32 8.34
CA PRO A 408 -15.13 35.79 8.54
C PRO A 408 -15.68 36.13 9.93
N ALA A 409 -17.01 36.13 10.07
CA ALA A 409 -17.68 36.27 11.35
C ALA A 409 -17.46 35.04 12.24
N MET A 410 -17.08 35.27 13.49
CA MET A 410 -16.96 34.26 14.54
C MET A 410 -18.34 33.89 15.12
N ALA A 411 -18.38 32.94 16.06
CA ALA A 411 -19.62 32.50 16.72
C ALA A 411 -20.39 33.65 17.42
N ASP A 412 -19.70 34.74 17.76
CA ASP A 412 -20.27 35.95 18.37
C ASP A 412 -20.93 36.91 17.36
N GLY A 413 -20.91 36.58 16.06
CA GLY A 413 -21.47 37.40 14.97
C GLY A 413 -20.58 38.56 14.52
N ASN A 414 -19.49 38.85 15.23
CA ASN A 414 -18.48 39.85 14.85
C ASN A 414 -17.38 39.21 13.97
N ALA A 415 -16.79 39.99 13.07
CA ALA A 415 -15.66 39.56 12.24
C ALA A 415 -14.43 39.20 13.10
N LEU A 416 -13.60 38.26 12.62
CA LEU A 416 -12.39 37.81 13.31
C LEU A 416 -11.53 38.98 13.81
N PHE A 417 -11.22 39.95 12.95
CA PHE A 417 -10.59 41.22 13.32
C PHE A 417 -11.66 42.30 13.50
N HIS A 418 -11.92 42.66 14.76
CA HIS A 418 -12.89 43.71 15.11
C HIS A 418 -12.47 44.45 16.37
N THR A 419 -12.88 45.70 16.50
CA THR A 419 -12.58 46.55 17.67
C THR A 419 -13.09 45.93 18.98
N THR A 420 -14.24 45.25 18.95
CA THR A 420 -14.82 44.50 20.09
C THR A 420 -13.91 43.39 20.60
N HIS A 421 -13.16 42.73 19.72
CA HIS A 421 -12.21 41.67 20.07
C HIS A 421 -10.85 42.23 20.51
N LYS A 422 -10.67 43.57 20.49
CA LYS A 422 -9.42 44.28 20.82
C LYS A 422 -8.19 43.76 20.07
N ASN A 423 -8.40 43.19 18.88
CA ASN A 423 -7.37 42.60 18.04
C ASN A 423 -7.15 43.37 16.72
N LEU A 424 -7.78 44.55 16.59
CA LEU A 424 -7.58 45.50 15.51
C LEU A 424 -7.00 46.80 16.09
N ALA A 425 -5.98 47.35 15.43
CA ALA A 425 -5.49 48.69 15.76
C ALA A 425 -6.58 49.74 15.47
N ALA A 426 -6.75 50.72 16.37
CA ALA A 426 -7.74 51.78 16.23
C ALA A 426 -7.54 52.66 14.98
N THR A 427 -6.28 52.75 14.51
CA THR A 427 -5.89 53.48 13.29
C THR A 427 -4.88 52.62 12.53
N GLY A 428 -4.97 52.56 11.20
CA GLY A 428 -4.01 51.85 10.36
C GLY A 428 -2.61 52.45 10.48
N ALA A 429 -1.75 51.84 11.29
CA ALA A 429 -0.40 52.30 11.55
C ALA A 429 0.61 51.59 10.63
N ALA A 430 1.53 52.36 10.07
CA ALA A 430 2.67 51.81 9.34
C ALA A 430 3.53 50.91 10.26
N LEU A 431 4.25 49.97 9.65
CA LEU A 431 5.18 49.11 10.37
C LEU A 431 6.38 49.93 10.85
N ASP A 432 6.45 50.16 12.16
CA ASP A 432 7.51 50.91 12.85
C ASP A 432 7.68 50.37 14.29
N VAL A 433 8.78 50.72 14.95
CA VAL A 433 9.11 50.25 16.31
C VAL A 433 8.00 50.60 17.30
N ALA A 434 7.44 51.80 17.19
CA ALA A 434 6.37 52.27 18.07
C ALA A 434 5.06 51.50 17.86
N SER A 435 4.69 51.19 16.61
CA SER A 435 3.45 50.47 16.30
C SER A 435 3.53 48.99 16.69
N VAL A 436 4.69 48.36 16.50
CA VAL A 436 4.97 47.00 16.98
C VAL A 436 4.99 46.94 18.51
N GLY A 437 5.53 47.96 19.17
CA GLY A 437 5.50 48.09 20.64
C GLY A 437 4.07 48.20 21.19
N ALA A 438 3.22 49.02 20.58
CA ALA A 438 1.82 49.17 20.95
C ALA A 438 1.02 47.87 20.72
N ALA A 439 1.25 47.18 19.59
CA ALA A 439 0.59 45.90 19.30
C ALA A 439 1.04 44.79 20.25
N ARG A 440 2.32 44.74 20.63
CA ARG A 440 2.84 43.85 21.68
C ARG A 440 2.17 44.10 23.02
N ALA A 441 2.01 45.36 23.42
CA ALA A 441 1.30 45.72 24.64
C ALA A 441 -0.18 45.30 24.59
N ALA A 442 -0.84 45.49 23.45
CA ALA A 442 -2.22 45.08 23.25
C ALA A 442 -2.40 43.55 23.37
N MET A 443 -1.51 42.74 22.79
CA MET A 443 -1.53 41.28 22.96
C MET A 443 -1.23 40.85 24.39
N ALA A 444 -0.30 41.52 25.07
CA ALA A 444 0.02 41.20 26.47
C ALA A 444 -1.13 41.55 27.42
N LEU A 445 -1.89 42.62 27.14
CA LEU A 445 -3.06 43.08 27.90
C LEU A 445 -4.37 42.40 27.48
N GLN A 446 -4.31 41.41 26.59
CA GLN A 446 -5.51 40.72 26.14
C GLN A 446 -6.13 39.94 27.31
N THR A 447 -7.42 40.18 27.53
CA THR A 447 -8.17 39.57 28.62
C THR A 447 -8.86 38.29 28.16
N GLY A 448 -9.00 37.33 29.06
CA GLY A 448 -9.67 36.07 28.79
C GLY A 448 -11.16 36.23 28.60
N LEU A 449 -11.85 35.10 28.42
CA LEU A 449 -13.30 35.06 28.28
C LEU A 449 -14.05 35.74 29.45
N ASP A 450 -13.45 35.73 30.64
CA ASP A 450 -13.95 36.39 31.85
C ASP A 450 -13.75 37.93 31.87
N LYS A 451 -13.14 38.50 30.82
CA LYS A 451 -12.83 39.93 30.63
C LYS A 451 -12.00 40.58 31.74
N LYS A 452 -11.45 39.79 32.66
CA LYS A 452 -10.74 40.26 33.87
C LYS A 452 -9.33 39.70 34.02
N THR A 453 -9.12 38.44 33.65
CA THR A 453 -7.81 37.80 33.73
C THR A 453 -7.01 38.12 32.47
N VAL A 454 -5.74 38.49 32.63
CA VAL A 454 -4.84 38.89 31.55
C VAL A 454 -4.02 37.68 31.10
N LEU A 455 -4.06 37.34 29.81
CA LEU A 455 -3.45 36.09 29.29
C LEU A 455 -1.94 36.22 29.03
N ASN A 456 -1.37 37.43 29.14
CA ASN A 456 0.07 37.69 28.94
C ASN A 456 0.62 36.99 27.68
N ILE A 457 -0.12 37.08 26.58
CA ILE A 457 0.25 36.48 25.30
C ILE A 457 1.35 37.33 24.66
N ARG A 458 2.44 36.69 24.24
CA ARG A 458 3.55 37.38 23.59
C ARG A 458 3.64 36.96 22.13
N PRO A 459 3.82 37.90 21.19
CA PRO A 459 4.00 37.54 19.79
C PRO A 459 5.38 36.93 19.56
N ALA A 460 5.39 35.89 18.74
CA ALA A 460 6.59 35.17 18.29
C ALA A 460 6.81 35.36 16.78
N PHE A 461 5.73 35.55 16.01
CA PHE A 461 5.78 35.67 14.56
C PHE A 461 5.28 37.05 14.11
N LEU A 462 5.99 37.64 13.15
CA LEU A 462 5.61 38.88 12.47
C LEU A 462 5.23 38.52 11.03
N ILE A 463 3.94 38.63 10.71
CA ILE A 463 3.39 38.24 9.42
C ILE A 463 3.21 39.49 8.56
N VAL A 464 3.83 39.49 7.38
CA VAL A 464 4.00 40.71 6.57
C VAL A 464 3.77 40.40 5.08
N PRO A 465 3.15 41.32 4.32
CA PRO A 465 3.09 41.23 2.86
C PRO A 465 4.49 41.36 2.24
N ALA A 466 4.69 40.81 1.03
CA ALA A 466 5.97 40.92 0.32
C ALA A 466 6.48 42.37 0.17
N ALA A 467 5.58 43.35 0.01
CA ALA A 467 5.92 44.77 -0.08
C ALA A 467 6.60 45.35 1.17
N LEU A 468 6.37 44.75 2.34
CA LEU A 468 6.88 45.21 3.63
C LEU A 468 7.98 44.30 4.21
N GLU A 469 8.36 43.25 3.48
CA GLU A 469 9.38 42.27 3.90
C GLU A 469 10.71 42.93 4.26
N LEU A 470 11.22 43.82 3.39
CA LEU A 470 12.47 44.53 3.63
C LEU A 470 12.42 45.38 4.91
N LYS A 471 11.26 45.97 5.24
CA LYS A 471 11.09 46.73 6.48
C LYS A 471 11.03 45.80 7.69
N ALA A 472 10.39 44.64 7.57
CA ALA A 472 10.35 43.64 8.63
C ALA A 472 11.74 43.07 8.92
N GLU A 473 12.53 42.76 7.88
CA GLU A 473 13.91 42.31 8.02
C GLU A 473 14.79 43.36 8.69
N GLN A 474 14.66 44.64 8.32
CA GLN A 474 15.37 45.73 8.98
C GLN A 474 15.05 45.85 10.48
N LEU A 475 13.80 45.58 10.88
CA LEU A 475 13.38 45.60 12.28
C LEU A 475 13.88 44.38 13.06
N VAL A 476 14.02 43.22 12.42
CA VAL A 476 14.47 41.97 13.06
C VAL A 476 16.00 41.83 13.03
N ALA A 477 16.69 42.51 12.10
CA ALA A 477 18.13 42.41 11.91
C ALA A 477 18.92 42.66 13.21
N GLN A 478 19.67 41.64 13.64
CA GLN A 478 20.45 41.69 14.88
C GLN A 478 21.73 42.53 14.75
N ASN A 479 22.26 42.67 13.53
CA ASN A 479 23.57 43.27 13.25
C ASN A 479 23.55 44.74 12.82
N LEU A 480 22.38 45.39 12.74
CA LEU A 480 22.34 46.84 12.55
C LEU A 480 22.48 47.53 13.91
N VAL A 481 23.59 48.25 14.10
CA VAL A 481 23.75 49.24 15.18
C VAL A 481 23.36 50.60 14.59
N PRO A 482 22.20 51.17 14.95
CA PRO A 482 21.81 52.48 14.45
C PRO A 482 22.77 53.55 14.96
N ALA A 483 23.13 54.50 14.11
CA ALA A 483 23.94 55.66 14.50
C ALA A 483 23.19 56.63 15.45
N ASP A 484 21.88 56.43 15.63
CA ASP A 484 20.98 57.22 16.46
C ASP A 484 20.32 56.33 17.52
N SER A 485 20.43 56.72 18.79
CA SER A 485 19.89 55.98 19.93
C SER A 485 18.36 55.89 19.92
N ALA A 486 17.67 56.85 19.29
CA ALA A 486 16.21 56.84 19.14
C ALA A 486 15.70 55.80 18.12
N LYS A 487 16.58 55.30 17.23
CA LYS A 487 16.25 54.29 16.21
C LYS A 487 16.69 52.89 16.61
N VAL A 488 17.17 52.70 17.84
CA VAL A 488 17.58 51.40 18.36
C VAL A 488 16.34 50.53 18.55
N VAL A 489 16.21 49.51 17.70
CA VAL A 489 15.15 48.51 17.86
C VAL A 489 15.45 47.68 19.11
N PRO A 490 14.53 47.61 20.10
CA PRO A 490 14.72 46.81 21.31
C PRO A 490 14.87 45.31 21.01
N GLN A 491 15.66 44.60 21.84
CA GLN A 491 15.88 43.15 21.71
C GLN A 491 14.58 42.33 21.70
N SER A 492 13.54 42.80 22.39
CA SER A 492 12.22 42.15 22.42
C SER A 492 11.50 42.13 21.06
N ILE A 493 11.83 43.04 20.13
CA ILE A 493 11.27 43.05 18.77
C ILE A 493 12.14 42.20 17.83
N ARG A 494 13.46 42.16 18.08
CA ARG A 494 14.42 41.37 17.28
C ARG A 494 14.27 39.86 17.42
N THR A 495 13.55 39.37 18.43
CA THR A 495 13.25 37.94 18.59
C THR A 495 12.06 37.46 17.76
N LEU A 496 11.36 38.36 17.07
CA LEU A 496 10.27 37.98 16.16
C LEU A 496 10.83 37.30 14.90
N SER A 497 10.19 36.21 14.47
CA SER A 497 10.48 35.60 13.18
C SER A 497 9.57 36.23 12.10
N PRO A 498 10.14 36.89 11.08
CA PRO A 498 9.36 37.46 9.99
C PRO A 498 8.89 36.34 9.06
N ILE A 499 7.60 36.36 8.72
CA ILE A 499 6.97 35.49 7.74
C ILE A 499 6.43 36.38 6.63
N SER A 500 7.08 36.34 5.46
CA SER A 500 6.62 37.01 4.26
C SER A 500 5.67 36.10 3.48
N GLU A 501 4.47 36.60 3.20
CA GLU A 501 3.51 35.88 2.37
C GLU A 501 3.03 36.79 1.21
N PRO A 502 3.27 36.40 -0.06
CA PRO A 502 2.87 37.22 -1.21
C PRO A 502 1.34 37.32 -1.37
N ARG A 503 0.58 36.36 -0.83
CA ARG A 503 -0.89 36.35 -0.93
C ARG A 503 -1.56 37.44 -0.11
N LEU A 504 -0.91 37.92 0.94
CA LEU A 504 -1.40 39.06 1.72
C LEU A 504 -1.33 40.37 0.92
N ASP A 505 -0.39 40.48 -0.03
CA ASP A 505 -0.25 41.66 -0.89
C ASP A 505 -1.48 41.86 -1.79
N ALA A 506 -2.09 40.77 -2.25
CA ALA A 506 -3.32 40.80 -3.05
C ALA A 506 -4.54 41.33 -2.27
N ALA A 507 -4.54 41.21 -0.93
CA ALA A 507 -5.60 41.74 -0.08
C ALA A 507 -5.28 43.16 0.42
N SER A 508 -4.06 43.39 0.92
CA SER A 508 -3.57 44.69 1.36
C SER A 508 -2.05 44.69 1.48
N ALA A 509 -1.39 45.54 0.68
CA ALA A 509 0.06 45.74 0.71
C ALA A 509 0.57 46.41 2.01
N THR A 510 -0.33 46.92 2.85
CA THR A 510 0.02 47.69 4.07
C THR A 510 -0.36 47.00 5.38
N SER A 511 -1.20 45.97 5.33
CA SER A 511 -1.68 45.29 6.55
C SER A 511 -0.65 44.27 7.03
N TRP A 512 -0.26 44.37 8.30
CA TRP A 512 0.65 43.44 8.97
C TRP A 512 -0.03 42.83 10.19
N TYR A 513 0.42 41.64 10.59
CA TYR A 513 -0.19 40.89 11.69
C TYR A 513 0.89 40.36 12.63
N LEU A 514 0.52 40.16 13.90
CA LEU A 514 1.35 39.48 14.89
C LEU A 514 0.63 38.21 15.33
N ALA A 515 1.38 37.11 15.41
CA ALA A 515 0.87 35.85 15.91
C ALA A 515 1.70 35.34 17.08
N ALA A 516 1.02 34.69 18.01
CA ALA A 516 1.65 34.00 19.13
C ALA A 516 2.17 32.63 18.68
N SER A 517 3.00 32.01 19.50
CA SER A 517 3.38 30.61 19.28
C SER A 517 2.17 29.69 19.49
N PRO A 518 1.96 28.66 18.64
CA PRO A 518 0.92 27.65 18.83
C PRO A 518 0.97 26.96 20.20
N ASN A 519 2.15 26.92 20.84
CA ASN A 519 2.34 26.31 22.14
C ASN A 519 1.77 27.16 23.29
N GLN A 520 1.66 28.49 23.10
CA GLN A 520 1.09 29.39 24.10
C GLN A 520 -0.42 29.48 23.94
N ILE A 521 -0.90 29.66 22.72
CA ILE A 521 -2.32 29.69 22.39
C ILE A 521 -2.56 29.24 20.95
N ASP A 522 -3.62 28.46 20.75
CA ASP A 522 -4.05 28.01 19.43
C ASP A 522 -4.61 29.22 18.65
N THR A 523 -3.83 29.79 17.73
CA THR A 523 -4.27 30.95 16.92
C THR A 523 -5.19 30.52 15.76
N ILE A 524 -4.71 29.60 14.93
CA ILE A 524 -5.49 28.95 13.88
C ILE A 524 -5.23 27.46 13.97
N GLU A 525 -6.30 26.67 13.96
CA GLU A 525 -6.26 25.22 13.91
C GLU A 525 -6.64 24.75 12.52
N TYR A 526 -5.86 23.83 11.95
CA TYR A 526 -6.21 23.15 10.71
C TYR A 526 -6.13 21.65 10.91
N ALA A 527 -7.08 20.94 10.32
CA ALA A 527 -7.22 19.50 10.49
C ALA A 527 -7.06 18.75 9.17
N TYR A 528 -6.29 17.67 9.21
CA TYR A 528 -6.31 16.65 8.16
C TYR A 528 -7.18 15.47 8.60
N LEU A 529 -7.78 14.78 7.64
CA LEU A 529 -8.45 13.51 7.92
C LEU A 529 -7.41 12.46 8.32
N GLU A 530 -7.70 11.70 9.37
CA GLU A 530 -6.84 10.65 9.90
C GLU A 530 -6.47 9.64 8.80
N GLY A 531 -5.18 9.32 8.68
CA GLY A 531 -4.66 8.42 7.66
C GLY A 531 -4.59 8.99 6.23
N GLN A 532 -5.09 10.20 6.00
CA GLN A 532 -5.04 10.88 4.69
C GLN A 532 -4.29 12.21 4.78
N GLN A 533 -3.11 12.20 5.39
CA GLN A 533 -2.22 13.36 5.39
C GLN A 533 -1.47 13.46 4.06
N GLY A 534 -1.58 14.63 3.43
CA GLY A 534 -0.88 14.95 2.19
C GLY A 534 -1.61 14.52 0.93
N ALA A 535 -0.97 14.80 -0.20
CA ALA A 535 -1.57 14.57 -1.50
C ALA A 535 -1.45 13.09 -1.93
N TYR A 536 -2.56 12.51 -2.37
CA TYR A 536 -2.62 11.13 -2.87
C TYR A 536 -3.43 11.04 -4.16
N ILE A 537 -3.11 10.05 -4.98
CA ILE A 537 -3.85 9.71 -6.19
C ILE A 537 -4.58 8.39 -5.97
N GLU A 538 -5.89 8.40 -6.15
CA GLU A 538 -6.68 7.17 -6.24
C GLU A 538 -6.85 6.77 -7.70
N ARG A 539 -6.59 5.50 -8.02
CA ARG A 539 -6.89 4.94 -9.34
C ARG A 539 -8.30 4.36 -9.33
N ARG A 540 -9.17 4.91 -10.17
CA ARG A 540 -10.43 4.25 -10.53
C ARG A 540 -10.36 3.72 -11.95
N ALA A 541 -10.41 2.40 -12.10
CA ALA A 541 -10.69 1.79 -13.40
C ALA A 541 -12.15 2.13 -13.76
N SER A 542 -12.35 3.02 -14.71
CA SER A 542 -13.70 3.27 -15.23
C SER A 542 -14.08 2.08 -16.11
N VAL A 543 -15.00 1.25 -15.62
CA VAL A 543 -15.85 0.46 -16.53
C VAL A 543 -16.59 1.49 -17.36
N ARG A 544 -16.34 1.50 -18.67
CA ARG A 544 -17.11 2.31 -19.60
C ARG A 544 -18.57 1.87 -19.46
N ASP A 545 -19.38 2.72 -18.83
CA ASP A 545 -20.83 2.58 -18.87
C ASP A 545 -21.24 2.72 -20.35
N PRO A 546 -21.81 1.70 -21.01
CA PRO A 546 -22.11 1.75 -22.44
C PRO A 546 -23.25 2.74 -22.78
N GLY A 547 -23.81 3.43 -21.78
CA GLY A 547 -24.89 4.39 -21.92
C GLY A 547 -24.45 5.85 -21.79
N ARG A 548 -23.53 6.35 -22.63
CA ARG A 548 -23.47 7.78 -23.04
C ARG A 548 -22.36 8.03 -24.07
N ARG A 549 -22.81 8.28 -25.30
CA ARG A 549 -22.11 8.95 -26.43
C ARG A 549 -20.75 8.38 -26.84
N CYS A 550 -20.73 7.70 -27.98
CA CYS A 550 -19.56 7.60 -28.84
C CYS A 550 -19.33 8.94 -29.56
N PRO A 551 -18.15 9.56 -29.45
CA PRO A 551 -17.65 10.46 -30.48
C PRO A 551 -16.63 9.69 -31.32
N CYS A 552 -17.01 9.43 -32.56
CA CYS A 552 -16.11 9.05 -33.63
C CYS A 552 -15.16 10.23 -33.86
N THR A 553 -13.85 10.05 -33.75
CA THR A 553 -12.88 11.06 -34.23
C THR A 553 -11.86 10.39 -35.15
N SER A 554 -12.08 10.61 -36.45
CA SER A 554 -11.12 10.38 -37.53
C SER A 554 -9.97 11.37 -37.41
N GLY A 555 -8.73 10.88 -37.52
CA GLY A 555 -7.54 11.71 -37.48
C GLY A 555 -7.45 12.69 -38.65
N ARG A 556 -7.00 13.90 -38.35
CA ARG A 556 -6.16 14.78 -39.20
C ARG A 556 -5.68 15.95 -38.33
N GLY A 557 -4.36 16.12 -38.25
CA GLY A 557 -3.75 17.21 -37.50
C GLY A 557 -3.65 18.51 -38.30
N ARG A 558 -3.55 19.63 -37.58
CA ARG A 558 -2.67 20.76 -37.90
C ARG A 558 -2.53 21.71 -36.72
N SER A 559 -1.37 22.35 -36.70
CA SER A 559 -0.72 23.19 -35.69
C SER A 559 -1.38 24.55 -35.41
N LEU A 560 -1.23 24.98 -34.14
CA LEU A 560 -1.34 26.30 -33.43
C LEU A 560 -1.19 27.62 -34.24
N PRO A 561 -1.41 28.84 -33.66
CA PRO A 561 -2.13 29.26 -32.43
C PRO A 561 -3.04 30.53 -32.59
N ALA A 562 -3.69 30.93 -31.47
CA ALA A 562 -4.04 32.31 -31.06
C ALA A 562 -5.52 32.79 -31.05
N GLN A 563 -5.84 33.42 -29.91
CA GLN A 563 -6.80 34.51 -29.63
C GLN A 563 -8.33 34.29 -29.51
N SER A 564 -8.80 34.73 -28.34
CA SER A 564 -10.05 35.42 -27.97
C SER A 564 -11.34 35.18 -28.79
N GLY A 565 -12.42 34.92 -28.05
CA GLY A 565 -13.77 35.25 -28.52
C GLY A 565 -14.84 34.26 -28.10
N ARG A 566 -15.69 34.69 -27.18
CA ARG A 566 -16.99 34.08 -26.84
C ARG A 566 -17.74 33.62 -28.10
N LYS A 567 -18.24 32.38 -28.14
CA LYS A 567 -19.45 32.03 -28.90
C LYS A 567 -20.27 30.95 -28.18
N SER A 568 -21.50 31.35 -27.90
CA SER A 568 -22.67 30.58 -27.48
C SER A 568 -23.01 29.44 -28.46
N CYS A 569 -23.39 28.28 -27.92
CA CYS A 569 -23.98 27.16 -28.67
C CYS A 569 -25.46 27.44 -29.01
N PRO A 570 -25.93 27.19 -30.24
CA PRO A 570 -27.34 26.90 -30.50
C PRO A 570 -27.48 25.46 -31.01
N CYS A 571 -28.15 24.60 -30.23
CA CYS A 571 -28.57 23.27 -30.68
C CYS A 571 -30.04 23.06 -30.31
N ASP A 572 -30.96 23.47 -31.18
CA ASP A 572 -32.23 22.77 -31.33
C ASP A 572 -32.81 23.04 -32.73
N PRO A 573 -33.01 21.99 -33.53
CA PRO A 573 -34.32 21.89 -34.17
C PRO A 573 -34.80 20.44 -34.22
N ARG A 574 -35.95 20.16 -33.58
CA ARG A 574 -37.12 19.48 -34.18
C ARG A 574 -38.05 18.95 -33.07
N ARG A 575 -39.17 19.63 -32.87
CA ARG A 575 -40.47 18.97 -32.64
C ARG A 575 -41.60 19.94 -33.01
N ALA A 576 -41.95 19.90 -34.29
CA ALA A 576 -43.29 20.26 -34.72
C ALA A 576 -44.22 19.07 -34.39
N ALA A 577 -45.27 19.32 -33.60
CA ALA A 577 -46.64 18.84 -33.80
C ALA A 577 -47.44 18.92 -32.49
N GLY A 578 -48.51 19.74 -32.49
CA GLY A 578 -49.75 19.38 -31.80
C GLY A 578 -50.37 20.39 -30.83
N ARG A 579 -51.38 21.13 -31.33
CA ARG A 579 -52.65 21.53 -30.67
C ARG A 579 -52.57 22.55 -29.50
N SER A 580 -52.94 23.81 -29.75
CA SER A 580 -54.30 24.40 -29.72
C SER A 580 -54.85 24.69 -28.31
N ALA A 581 -54.95 25.98 -27.94
CA ALA A 581 -56.13 26.55 -27.26
C ALA A 581 -55.99 28.08 -27.17
N HIS A 582 -57.04 28.77 -27.61
CA HIS A 582 -57.32 30.19 -27.38
C HIS A 582 -57.54 30.49 -25.90
N ARG A 583 -56.81 31.47 -25.35
CA ARG A 583 -57.30 32.80 -24.90
C ARG A 583 -56.16 33.57 -24.25
#